data_AF-A0AAJ8LZN4-F1
#
_entry.id   AF-A0AAJ8LZN4-F1
#
_cell.length_a   1.000
_cell.length_b   1.000
_cell.length_c   1.000
_cell.angle_alpha   90.00
_cell.angle_beta   90.00
_cell.angle_gamma   90.00
#
_symmetry.space_group_name_H-M   'P 1'
#
loop_
_entity.id
_entity.type
_entity.pdbx_description
1 polymer ?
#
loop_
_entity_poly.entity_id
_entity_poly.type
_entity_poly.pdbx_seq_one_letter_code
_entity_poly.pdbx_strand_id
1 'polypeptide(L)'
;MLENTEDAASPAPPLLSGYALWLVPDEPQNTHYHSLIKALAEGEPLSPIFEPHITLFHPIPITESTEKIENTIREVVVKNSVELANFFLKLLPAQSGTSYYQSVLAPVKPTPTLLALRQECVEAFASQPIPDYFPHLSLFYGDKAQERREEIAAEANAQGVLEKVKMREISVIRFLDKEKKAPLAILASSPIPQPATVVYDSETGLITSVQEGLQAKETIQGEYVKVQKGKVLLPGLFDCHVHLNQPGRTEWEGFQTGTTAAISGGITTVIDMPLNSVPPTTTVQGLEEKQAEARRVGINSDVGFWGGIVPGNQDQLELLLNRGVKGFKCFLIESGVEEFPCVSEEDVLKACHVLQGTNALILFHAELESHSVVHSYTTDPSHYDTFLHSRPPSLEISALRLILRIARLYPSLRFHIVHLSTALAIPLIKEARADGLANLTVETCFHYLCLREEDILINATQFKCCPPIRDEANRQALLGALLDGTIDYVVSDHSPCVPELKKGNFMDAWGGVSGLGLGLSLLWTELADRVSLGKVVDWMGRLQAEQVGLQGKKCVLKRGAAADFVVFDPEQEFEVTLDTLRFKNKVSPYLGKTLKGKVEQTYLGGRLVWDGNDMVGSWTSSGVFV
;
A
#
# COMPACT_ATOMS: atom_id res chain seq x y z
N MET A 1 14.97 16.84 -39.57
CA MET A 1 13.83 16.00 -39.95
C MET A 1 13.84 14.81 -39.01
N LEU A 2 12.66 14.39 -38.56
CA LEU A 2 12.50 13.25 -37.65
C LEU A 2 12.57 11.96 -38.47
N GLU A 3 13.32 10.96 -38.01
CA GLU A 3 13.12 9.56 -38.41
C GLU A 3 12.69 8.78 -37.18
N ASN A 4 11.47 8.24 -37.24
CA ASN A 4 10.97 7.29 -36.26
C ASN A 4 11.59 5.91 -36.53
N THR A 5 12.01 5.24 -35.48
CA THR A 5 12.12 3.77 -35.47
C THR A 5 11.39 3.26 -34.23
N GLU A 6 10.10 2.98 -34.38
CA GLU A 6 9.42 2.01 -33.52
C GLU A 6 9.89 0.62 -33.94
N ASP A 7 10.22 -0.25 -32.99
CA ASP A 7 10.15 -1.70 -33.25
C ASP A 7 9.96 -2.53 -31.97
N ALA A 8 9.09 -3.53 -32.09
CA ALA A 8 8.87 -4.74 -31.28
C ALA A 8 8.78 -4.73 -29.72
N ALA A 9 7.72 -5.37 -29.23
CA ALA A 9 7.33 -5.56 -27.83
C ALA A 9 8.27 -6.39 -26.93
N SER A 10 8.26 -6.11 -25.62
CA SER A 10 8.73 -7.00 -24.53
C SER A 10 8.10 -6.62 -23.17
N PRO A 11 7.78 -7.56 -22.24
CA PRO A 11 7.02 -7.27 -21.02
C PRO A 11 7.86 -6.94 -19.75
N ALA A 12 7.51 -5.84 -19.05
CA ALA A 12 7.91 -5.43 -17.67
C ALA A 12 9.46 -5.41 -17.38
N PRO A 13 10.05 -5.23 -16.17
CA PRO A 13 9.55 -4.82 -14.84
C PRO A 13 10.30 -3.58 -14.17
N PRO A 14 11.05 -3.62 -13.02
CA PRO A 14 10.69 -3.01 -11.69
C PRO A 14 11.15 -1.58 -11.27
N LEU A 15 10.37 -1.00 -10.32
CA LEU A 15 10.75 -0.13 -9.15
C LEU A 15 11.42 1.25 -9.38
N LEU A 16 10.92 2.27 -8.64
CA LEU A 16 11.39 3.66 -8.54
C LEU A 16 12.02 4.20 -9.83
N SER A 17 11.16 4.67 -10.74
CA SER A 17 11.59 5.43 -11.89
C SER A 17 11.43 6.93 -11.64
N GLY A 18 12.45 7.68 -12.00
CA GLY A 18 12.51 9.14 -11.92
C GLY A 18 13.64 9.65 -12.81
N TYR A 19 13.89 10.95 -12.77
CA TYR A 19 14.98 11.55 -13.55
C TYR A 19 16.07 12.11 -12.64
N ALA A 20 17.31 11.97 -13.10
CA ALA A 20 18.49 12.58 -12.51
C ALA A 20 19.18 13.44 -13.57
N LEU A 21 19.76 14.55 -13.15
CA LEU A 21 20.52 15.45 -14.02
C LEU A 21 22.00 15.15 -13.86
N TRP A 22 22.60 14.63 -14.92
CA TRP A 22 24.01 14.21 -14.94
C TRP A 22 24.85 15.18 -15.74
N LEU A 23 25.90 15.71 -15.12
CA LEU A 23 26.97 16.41 -15.81
C LEU A 23 27.91 15.36 -16.39
N VAL A 24 27.97 15.29 -17.72
CA VAL A 24 28.74 14.29 -18.46
C VAL A 24 30.09 14.88 -18.87
N PRO A 25 31.24 14.24 -18.57
CA PRO A 25 32.54 14.67 -19.04
C PRO A 25 32.63 14.77 -20.56
N ASP A 26 33.44 15.71 -21.04
CA ASP A 26 33.75 15.90 -22.46
C ASP A 26 34.82 14.93 -22.96
N GLU A 27 34.87 14.70 -24.27
CA GLU A 27 35.90 13.84 -24.87
C GLU A 27 37.26 14.56 -24.93
N PRO A 28 38.39 13.85 -24.76
CA PRO A 28 38.54 12.41 -24.53
C PRO A 28 38.45 12.00 -23.05
N GLN A 29 38.08 12.91 -22.14
CA GLN A 29 38.09 12.64 -20.70
C GLN A 29 36.99 11.64 -20.30
N ASN A 30 35.87 11.62 -21.01
CA ASN A 30 34.82 10.61 -20.83
C ASN A 30 35.35 9.19 -21.12
N THR A 31 35.91 8.97 -22.32
CA THR A 31 36.55 7.70 -22.70
C THR A 31 37.61 7.24 -21.69
N HIS A 32 38.41 8.15 -21.15
CA HIS A 32 39.38 7.87 -20.08
C HIS A 32 38.69 7.35 -18.81
N TYR A 33 37.67 8.04 -18.29
CA TYR A 33 36.98 7.62 -17.08
C TYR A 33 36.15 6.33 -17.27
N HIS A 34 35.55 6.12 -18.43
CA HIS A 34 34.85 4.87 -18.74
C HIS A 34 35.83 3.68 -18.70
N SER A 35 37.03 3.87 -19.27
CA SER A 35 38.10 2.86 -19.24
C SER A 35 38.61 2.61 -17.81
N LEU A 36 38.73 3.65 -16.98
CA LEU A 36 39.11 3.54 -15.57
C LEU A 36 38.06 2.79 -14.74
N ILE A 37 36.78 3.16 -14.84
CA ILE A 37 35.66 2.48 -14.16
C ILE A 37 35.65 0.98 -14.53
N LYS A 38 35.85 0.68 -15.82
CA LYS A 38 35.95 -0.70 -16.31
C LYS A 38 37.13 -1.45 -15.69
N ALA A 39 38.33 -0.88 -15.68
CA ALA A 39 39.52 -1.52 -15.11
C ALA A 39 39.37 -1.81 -13.61
N LEU A 40 38.77 -0.89 -12.84
CA LEU A 40 38.49 -1.07 -11.41
C LEU A 40 37.39 -2.13 -11.15
N ALA A 41 36.48 -2.35 -12.11
CA ALA A 41 35.41 -3.35 -12.01
C ALA A 41 35.83 -4.76 -12.47
N GLU A 42 36.78 -4.88 -13.43
CA GLU A 42 37.17 -6.16 -14.05
C GLU A 42 37.71 -7.21 -13.05
N GLY A 43 38.28 -6.78 -11.92
CA GLY A 43 38.74 -7.67 -10.84
C GLY A 43 37.69 -8.00 -9.77
N GLU A 44 36.50 -7.38 -9.80
CA GLU A 44 35.62 -7.31 -8.64
C GLU A 44 34.20 -7.84 -8.93
N PRO A 45 33.87 -9.08 -8.50
CA PRO A 45 32.57 -9.69 -8.75
C PRO A 45 31.39 -8.81 -8.30
N LEU A 46 30.37 -8.75 -9.16
CA LEU A 46 29.11 -7.99 -8.98
C LEU A 46 29.25 -6.45 -9.00
N SER A 47 30.39 -5.93 -9.44
CA SER A 47 30.59 -4.48 -9.67
C SER A 47 30.12 -4.13 -11.09
N PRO A 48 29.23 -3.15 -11.29
CA PRO A 48 28.78 -2.74 -12.62
C PRO A 48 29.86 -1.92 -13.35
N ILE A 49 29.71 -1.82 -14.66
CA ILE A 49 30.29 -0.74 -15.47
C ILE A 49 29.16 0.27 -15.69
N PHE A 50 29.47 1.57 -15.66
CA PHE A 50 28.51 2.66 -15.79
C PHE A 50 29.18 3.88 -16.42
N GLU A 51 28.39 4.73 -17.06
CA GLU A 51 28.95 5.92 -17.72
C GLU A 51 29.48 6.95 -16.71
N PRO A 52 30.63 7.60 -16.98
CA PRO A 52 31.15 8.67 -16.13
C PRO A 52 30.18 9.85 -16.01
N HIS A 53 29.79 10.19 -14.79
CA HIS A 53 28.90 11.34 -14.53
C HIS A 53 29.11 11.95 -13.16
N ILE A 54 28.76 13.22 -13.02
CA ILE A 54 28.60 13.92 -11.74
C ILE A 54 27.12 14.29 -11.60
N THR A 55 26.46 13.85 -10.53
CA THR A 55 25.06 14.21 -10.30
C THR A 55 24.93 15.68 -9.91
N LEU A 56 24.20 16.46 -10.73
CA LEU A 56 23.81 17.83 -10.46
C LEU A 56 22.61 17.86 -9.49
N PHE A 57 21.53 17.18 -9.89
CA PHE A 57 20.26 17.16 -9.17
C PHE A 57 19.54 15.81 -9.30
N HIS A 58 18.91 15.39 -8.20
CA HIS A 58 18.11 14.17 -8.05
C HIS A 58 17.37 14.24 -6.69
N PRO A 59 16.16 13.65 -6.56
CA PRO A 59 15.34 13.06 -7.61
C PRO A 59 14.42 14.10 -8.28
N ILE A 60 14.13 13.91 -9.56
CA ILE A 60 12.98 14.54 -10.25
C ILE A 60 11.87 13.47 -10.37
N PRO A 61 10.63 13.73 -9.90
CA PRO A 61 9.52 12.78 -10.02
C PRO A 61 9.15 12.44 -11.47
N ILE A 62 8.67 11.21 -11.71
CA ILE A 62 8.22 10.77 -13.05
C ILE A 62 6.88 11.38 -13.50
N THR A 63 6.20 12.14 -12.64
CA THR A 63 5.02 12.94 -13.02
C THR A 63 5.35 14.06 -14.01
N GLU A 64 6.64 14.36 -14.19
CA GLU A 64 7.15 15.34 -15.14
C GLU A 64 7.57 14.66 -16.45
N SER A 65 7.12 15.20 -17.60
CA SER A 65 7.53 14.67 -18.91
C SER A 65 8.99 15.02 -19.21
N THR A 66 9.72 14.13 -19.90
CA THR A 66 11.12 14.37 -20.28
C THR A 66 11.29 15.71 -21.02
N GLU A 67 10.36 16.05 -21.92
CA GLU A 67 10.34 17.31 -22.65
C GLU A 67 10.21 18.54 -21.72
N LYS A 68 9.33 18.47 -20.70
CA LYS A 68 9.17 19.56 -19.73
C LYS A 68 10.43 19.71 -18.86
N ILE A 69 11.07 18.61 -18.48
CA ILE A 69 12.34 18.60 -17.75
C ILE A 69 13.45 19.23 -18.61
N GLU A 70 13.60 18.81 -19.86
CA GLU A 70 14.60 19.37 -20.80
C GLU A 70 14.40 20.87 -21.04
N ASN A 71 13.16 21.31 -21.28
CA ASN A 71 12.86 22.74 -21.47
C ASN A 71 13.20 23.56 -20.23
N THR A 72 12.83 23.07 -19.04
CA THR A 72 13.16 23.71 -17.76
C THR A 72 14.67 23.81 -17.53
N ILE A 73 15.45 22.79 -17.92
CA ILE A 73 16.92 22.82 -17.84
C ILE A 73 17.52 23.84 -18.80
N ARG A 74 16.99 23.97 -20.02
CA ARG A 74 17.44 24.99 -20.99
C ARG A 74 17.25 26.40 -20.40
N GLU A 75 16.12 26.66 -19.75
CA GLU A 75 15.88 27.93 -19.05
C GLU A 75 16.87 28.16 -17.90
N VAL A 76 17.08 27.15 -17.04
CA VAL A 76 18.05 27.20 -15.93
C VAL A 76 19.48 27.47 -16.40
N VAL A 77 19.93 26.82 -17.49
CA VAL A 77 21.28 27.01 -18.07
C VAL A 77 21.45 28.43 -18.62
N VAL A 78 20.44 28.94 -19.35
CA VAL A 78 20.43 30.31 -19.88
C VAL A 78 20.44 31.35 -18.75
N LYS A 79 19.59 31.17 -17.73
CA LYS A 79 19.48 32.09 -16.58
C LYS A 79 20.81 32.26 -15.83
N ASN A 80 21.59 31.19 -15.72
CA ASN A 80 22.88 31.19 -15.02
C ASN A 80 24.07 31.58 -15.90
N SER A 81 23.86 31.92 -17.18
CA SER A 81 24.94 32.20 -18.15
C SER A 81 25.99 31.08 -18.23
N VAL A 82 25.58 29.82 -18.06
CA VAL A 82 26.49 28.67 -18.07
C VAL A 82 26.79 28.28 -19.52
N GLU A 83 27.89 28.81 -20.05
CA GLU A 83 28.52 28.24 -21.23
C GLU A 83 29.09 26.86 -20.89
N LEU A 84 28.33 25.79 -21.17
CA LEU A 84 28.79 24.40 -20.99
C LEU A 84 30.13 24.14 -21.69
N ALA A 85 30.36 24.77 -22.85
CA ALA A 85 31.62 24.76 -23.57
C ALA A 85 32.85 25.22 -22.75
N ASN A 86 32.65 25.99 -21.68
CA ASN A 86 33.66 26.51 -20.77
C ASN A 86 33.47 26.01 -19.32
N PHE A 87 32.59 25.03 -19.07
CA PHE A 87 32.28 24.56 -17.72
C PHE A 87 33.28 23.48 -17.26
N PHE A 88 34.17 23.85 -16.34
CA PHE A 88 35.17 22.97 -15.76
C PHE A 88 34.94 22.73 -14.27
N LEU A 89 35.05 21.48 -13.86
CA LEU A 89 35.01 21.06 -12.46
C LEU A 89 36.39 20.59 -12.02
N LYS A 90 36.74 20.89 -10.76
CA LYS A 90 37.97 20.40 -10.12
C LYS A 90 37.65 19.18 -9.26
N LEU A 91 38.25 18.05 -9.58
CA LEU A 91 38.20 16.85 -8.74
C LEU A 91 39.28 16.90 -7.66
N LEU A 92 38.96 16.28 -6.53
CA LEU A 92 39.89 15.87 -5.50
C LEU A 92 40.30 14.40 -5.73
N PRO A 93 41.38 13.91 -5.10
CA PRO A 93 41.77 12.50 -5.19
C PRO A 93 40.61 11.55 -4.87
N ALA A 94 40.62 10.37 -5.49
CA ALA A 94 39.66 9.32 -5.18
C ALA A 94 39.79 8.89 -3.71
N GLN A 95 38.65 8.64 -3.09
CA GLN A 95 38.54 8.18 -1.70
C GLN A 95 37.50 7.07 -1.61
N SER A 96 37.65 6.21 -0.60
CA SER A 96 36.59 5.29 -0.18
C SER A 96 35.43 6.06 0.43
N GLY A 97 34.20 5.70 0.09
CA GLY A 97 33.01 6.17 0.81
C GLY A 97 32.34 5.05 1.59
N THR A 98 31.20 5.34 2.21
CA THR A 98 30.54 4.43 3.15
C THR A 98 29.43 3.59 2.53
N SER A 99 28.77 4.07 1.48
CA SER A 99 27.60 3.41 0.86
C SER A 99 27.92 2.72 -0.48
N TYR A 100 27.06 1.79 -0.93
CA TYR A 100 27.25 1.01 -2.15
C TYR A 100 27.39 1.87 -3.42
N TYR A 101 26.60 2.95 -3.51
CA TYR A 101 26.63 3.93 -4.60
C TYR A 101 27.69 5.02 -4.43
N GLN A 102 28.50 4.93 -3.37
CA GLN A 102 29.62 5.84 -3.09
C GLN A 102 30.85 5.02 -2.65
N SER A 103 31.03 3.82 -3.22
CA SER A 103 32.04 2.86 -2.74
C SER A 103 33.46 3.40 -2.96
N VAL A 104 33.76 3.87 -4.17
CA VAL A 104 34.92 4.76 -4.44
C VAL A 104 34.49 5.88 -5.39
N LEU A 105 34.89 7.11 -5.04
CA LEU A 105 34.53 8.33 -5.77
C LEU A 105 35.65 9.37 -5.71
N ALA A 106 35.70 10.25 -6.70
CA ALA A 106 36.49 11.48 -6.67
C ALA A 106 35.56 12.67 -6.34
N PRO A 107 35.70 13.31 -5.16
CA PRO A 107 34.87 14.46 -4.80
C PRO A 107 35.10 15.65 -5.74
N VAL A 108 34.05 16.38 -6.09
CA VAL A 108 34.17 17.65 -6.81
C VAL A 108 34.31 18.78 -5.80
N LYS A 109 35.31 19.64 -5.96
CA LYS A 109 35.39 20.88 -5.18
C LYS A 109 34.26 21.82 -5.64
N PRO A 110 33.28 22.18 -4.77
CA PRO A 110 32.17 23.02 -5.19
C PRO A 110 32.62 24.41 -5.67
N THR A 111 32.00 24.90 -6.73
CA THR A 111 32.21 26.24 -7.28
C THR A 111 30.92 27.06 -7.16
N PRO A 112 30.98 28.40 -7.08
CA PRO A 112 29.77 29.23 -7.03
C PRO A 112 28.81 28.94 -8.19
N THR A 113 29.33 28.71 -9.40
CA THR A 113 28.55 28.35 -10.59
C THR A 113 27.84 27.00 -10.45
N LEU A 114 28.52 25.96 -9.93
CA LEU A 114 27.91 24.65 -9.72
C LEU A 114 26.81 24.69 -8.64
N LEU A 115 27.05 25.46 -7.57
CA LEU A 115 26.09 25.64 -6.48
C LEU A 115 24.85 26.41 -6.95
N ALA A 116 25.02 27.51 -7.70
CA ALA A 116 23.92 28.26 -8.30
C ALA A 116 23.09 27.40 -9.27
N LEU A 117 23.77 26.64 -10.15
CA LEU A 117 23.11 25.74 -11.09
C LEU A 117 22.26 24.66 -10.38
N ARG A 118 22.76 24.07 -9.28
CA ARG A 118 21.96 23.12 -8.47
C ARG A 118 20.80 23.83 -7.77
N GLN A 119 21.01 25.01 -7.20
CA GLN A 119 19.97 25.75 -6.47
C GLN A 119 18.78 26.07 -7.39
N GLU A 120 19.05 26.36 -8.66
CA GLU A 120 18.03 26.62 -9.67
C GLU A 120 17.29 25.33 -10.09
N CYS A 121 17.98 24.18 -10.15
CA CYS A 121 17.31 22.88 -10.28
C CYS A 121 16.46 22.53 -9.04
N VAL A 122 16.91 22.92 -7.83
CA VAL A 122 16.14 22.76 -6.58
C VAL A 122 14.85 23.57 -6.64
N GLU A 123 14.92 24.85 -7.03
CA GLU A 123 13.75 25.72 -7.17
C GLU A 123 12.78 25.26 -8.26
N ALA A 124 13.29 24.65 -9.32
CA ALA A 124 12.48 24.14 -10.44
C ALA A 124 11.80 22.78 -10.16
N PHE A 125 12.41 21.89 -9.37
CA PHE A 125 12.00 20.48 -9.29
C PHE A 125 11.78 19.90 -7.88
N ALA A 126 12.19 20.57 -6.80
CA ALA A 126 12.20 19.93 -5.47
C ALA A 126 10.85 20.00 -4.74
N SER A 127 10.46 18.87 -4.16
CA SER A 127 9.65 18.84 -2.92
C SER A 127 10.60 18.69 -1.72
N GLN A 128 10.29 19.35 -0.60
CA GLN A 128 11.17 19.35 0.57
C GLN A 128 11.06 18.04 1.39
N PRO A 129 12.14 17.61 2.08
CA PRO A 129 13.44 18.25 2.24
C PRO A 129 14.43 17.97 1.09
N ILE A 130 15.34 18.92 0.86
CA ILE A 130 16.40 18.81 -0.16
C ILE A 130 17.64 18.14 0.47
N PRO A 131 18.20 17.06 -0.11
CA PRO A 131 19.42 16.44 0.41
C PRO A 131 20.66 17.34 0.32
N ASP A 132 21.57 17.18 1.28
CA ASP A 132 22.89 17.81 1.28
C ASP A 132 23.63 17.57 -0.04
N TYR A 133 24.32 18.60 -0.55
CA TYR A 133 25.01 18.50 -1.82
C TYR A 133 26.46 18.02 -1.67
N PHE A 134 26.68 16.76 -2.05
CA PHE A 134 28.01 16.18 -2.18
C PHE A 134 28.29 15.81 -3.65
N PRO A 135 28.72 16.76 -4.51
CA PRO A 135 29.05 16.45 -5.89
C PRO A 135 30.33 15.61 -5.98
N HIS A 136 30.28 14.54 -6.75
CA HIS A 136 31.40 13.62 -6.95
C HIS A 136 31.28 12.93 -8.31
N LEU A 137 32.42 12.49 -8.84
CA LEU A 137 32.50 11.52 -9.93
C LEU A 137 32.64 10.13 -9.30
N SER A 138 31.66 9.26 -9.51
CA SER A 138 31.74 7.86 -9.07
C SER A 138 32.76 7.09 -9.93
N LEU A 139 33.61 6.29 -9.28
CA LEU A 139 34.66 5.52 -9.94
C LEU A 139 34.48 4.00 -9.75
N PHE A 140 33.85 3.59 -8.65
CA PHE A 140 33.54 2.19 -8.39
C PHE A 140 32.27 2.07 -7.54
N TYR A 141 31.45 1.06 -7.84
CA TYR A 141 30.31 0.68 -7.02
C TYR A 141 30.44 -0.78 -6.59
N GLY A 142 30.38 -1.03 -5.28
CA GLY A 142 30.54 -2.37 -4.74
C GLY A 142 30.28 -2.41 -3.24
N ASP A 143 29.83 -3.56 -2.77
CA ASP A 143 29.74 -3.89 -1.35
C ASP A 143 31.06 -4.61 -0.99
N LYS A 144 31.99 -3.85 -0.42
CA LYS A 144 33.38 -4.26 -0.19
C LYS A 144 33.84 -3.75 1.17
N ALA A 145 34.70 -4.52 1.83
CA ALA A 145 35.34 -4.11 3.08
C ALA A 145 36.08 -2.77 2.91
N GLN A 146 36.18 -1.99 3.99
CA GLN A 146 36.78 -0.65 3.95
C GLN A 146 38.20 -0.66 3.38
N GLU A 147 39.05 -1.58 3.84
CA GLU A 147 40.42 -1.79 3.36
C GLU A 147 40.46 -1.97 1.83
N ARG A 148 39.59 -2.82 1.27
CA ARG A 148 39.52 -3.02 -0.19
C ARG A 148 39.01 -1.78 -0.94
N ARG A 149 38.11 -0.98 -0.35
CA ARG A 149 37.70 0.31 -0.94
C ARG A 149 38.84 1.33 -0.94
N GLU A 150 39.69 1.32 0.08
CA GLU A 150 40.88 2.17 0.17
C GLU A 150 41.96 1.75 -0.84
N GLU A 151 42.16 0.44 -1.06
CA GLU A 151 42.99 -0.08 -2.15
C GLU A 151 42.48 0.36 -3.53
N ILE A 152 41.19 0.15 -3.85
CA ILE A 152 40.59 0.55 -5.13
C ILE A 152 40.67 2.08 -5.32
N ALA A 153 40.58 2.88 -4.25
CA ALA A 153 40.80 4.32 -4.30
C ALA A 153 42.28 4.68 -4.61
N ALA A 154 43.24 3.95 -4.05
CA ALA A 154 44.65 4.11 -4.38
C ALA A 154 44.97 3.70 -5.83
N GLU A 155 44.40 2.58 -6.31
CA GLU A 155 44.46 2.12 -7.70
C GLU A 155 43.90 3.19 -8.66
N ALA A 156 42.73 3.75 -8.36
CA ALA A 156 42.10 4.79 -9.16
C ALA A 156 42.96 6.06 -9.26
N ASN A 157 43.54 6.50 -8.13
CA ASN A 157 44.46 7.64 -8.11
C ASN A 157 45.74 7.36 -8.93
N ALA A 158 46.30 6.16 -8.85
CA ALA A 158 47.49 5.76 -9.61
C ALA A 158 47.23 5.65 -11.13
N GLN A 159 46.02 5.24 -11.52
CA GLN A 159 45.59 5.15 -12.93
C GLN A 159 45.09 6.49 -13.51
N GLY A 160 45.10 7.57 -12.71
CA GLY A 160 45.00 8.95 -13.19
C GLY A 160 43.59 9.56 -13.09
N VAL A 161 43.11 9.82 -11.86
CA VAL A 161 42.03 10.78 -11.66
C VAL A 161 42.50 12.18 -12.07
N LEU A 162 41.86 12.77 -13.08
CA LEU A 162 42.23 14.07 -13.62
C LEU A 162 41.79 15.19 -12.67
N GLU A 163 42.71 16.08 -12.27
CA GLU A 163 42.41 17.20 -11.38
C GLU A 163 41.32 18.14 -11.94
N LYS A 164 41.20 18.25 -13.27
CA LYS A 164 40.27 19.16 -13.95
C LYS A 164 39.54 18.44 -15.07
N VAL A 165 38.20 18.43 -14.99
CA VAL A 165 37.33 17.78 -15.98
C VAL A 165 36.41 18.83 -16.60
N LYS A 166 36.35 18.86 -17.93
CA LYS A 166 35.43 19.67 -18.72
C LYS A 166 34.11 18.92 -18.89
N MET A 167 32.98 19.59 -18.72
CA MET A 167 31.66 18.99 -18.95
C MET A 167 31.23 19.23 -20.41
N ARG A 168 30.59 18.24 -21.04
CA ARG A 168 30.01 18.35 -22.38
C ARG A 168 28.59 18.92 -22.32
N GLU A 169 27.77 18.31 -21.48
CA GLU A 169 26.32 18.51 -21.45
C GLU A 169 25.72 18.18 -20.09
N ILE A 170 24.44 18.54 -19.92
CA ILE A 170 23.58 18.06 -18.83
C ILE A 170 22.62 17.03 -19.43
N SER A 171 22.83 15.75 -19.16
CA SER A 171 21.94 14.68 -19.63
C SER A 171 20.78 14.49 -18.65
N VAL A 172 19.56 14.43 -19.18
CA VAL A 172 18.37 14.00 -18.45
C VAL A 172 18.34 12.46 -18.47
N ILE A 173 18.75 11.85 -17.38
CA ILE A 173 18.81 10.38 -17.27
C ILE A 173 17.58 9.90 -16.52
N ARG A 174 16.69 9.22 -17.25
CA ARG A 174 15.65 8.40 -16.62
C ARG A 174 16.34 7.22 -15.95
N PHE A 175 16.55 7.31 -14.65
CA PHE A 175 17.01 6.15 -13.90
C PHE A 175 15.82 5.21 -13.72
N LEU A 176 15.97 4.01 -14.27
CA LEU A 176 15.28 2.83 -13.80
C LEU A 176 16.22 2.22 -12.76
N ASP A 177 15.75 1.92 -11.55
CA ASP A 177 16.56 1.19 -10.56
C ASP A 177 16.73 -0.30 -10.95
N LYS A 178 16.81 -0.61 -12.25
CA LYS A 178 16.63 -1.97 -12.81
C LYS A 178 17.76 -2.93 -12.45
N GLU A 179 18.99 -2.46 -12.25
CA GLU A 179 20.14 -3.33 -12.07
C GLU A 179 20.65 -3.46 -10.63
N LYS A 180 20.11 -2.70 -9.67
CA LYS A 180 20.72 -2.56 -8.33
C LYS A 180 19.76 -2.52 -7.14
N LYS A 181 18.75 -3.41 -7.14
CA LYS A 181 18.04 -3.72 -5.89
C LYS A 181 18.93 -4.46 -4.90
N ALA A 182 19.70 -3.69 -4.12
CA ALA A 182 19.87 -3.98 -2.70
C ALA A 182 18.48 -4.27 -2.09
N PRO A 183 18.35 -5.16 -1.10
CA PRO A 183 17.04 -5.42 -0.50
C PRO A 183 16.49 -4.13 0.14
N LEU A 184 15.31 -3.72 -0.29
CA LEU A 184 14.69 -2.45 0.12
C LEU A 184 13.63 -2.72 1.20
N ALA A 185 13.30 -1.71 1.98
CA ALA A 185 12.20 -1.72 2.93
C ALA A 185 11.38 -0.42 2.85
N ILE A 186 10.08 -0.50 3.18
CA ILE A 186 9.25 0.67 3.47
C ILE A 186 9.42 1.02 4.95
N LEU A 187 10.15 2.09 5.25
CA LEU A 187 10.38 2.54 6.62
C LEU A 187 9.30 3.54 7.06
N ALA A 188 9.08 3.63 8.37
CA ALA A 188 8.17 4.63 8.96
C ALA A 188 8.55 6.10 8.64
N SER A 189 9.81 6.34 8.25
CA SER A 189 10.34 7.65 7.86
C SER A 189 10.12 8.01 6.38
N SER A 190 9.79 7.04 5.51
CA SER A 190 9.83 7.24 4.06
C SER A 190 8.80 6.37 3.31
N PRO A 191 7.93 6.97 2.46
CA PRO A 191 7.04 6.21 1.59
C PRO A 191 7.76 5.61 0.36
N ILE A 192 9.08 5.77 0.28
CA ILE A 192 9.95 5.33 -0.81
C ILE A 192 10.77 4.12 -0.31
N PRO A 193 10.74 2.96 -1.01
CA PRO A 193 11.59 1.82 -0.68
C PRO A 193 13.07 2.19 -0.61
N GLN A 194 13.73 1.90 0.51
CA GLN A 194 15.16 2.21 0.71
C GLN A 194 15.88 1.05 1.43
N PRO A 195 17.21 0.87 1.25
CA PRO A 195 17.95 -0.18 1.96
C PRO A 195 17.85 0.02 3.48
N ALA A 196 17.59 -1.06 4.22
CA ALA A 196 17.43 -0.99 5.67
C ALA A 196 17.77 -2.32 6.36
N THR A 197 18.07 -2.24 7.65
CA THR A 197 18.24 -3.37 8.56
C THR A 197 17.23 -3.28 9.68
N VAL A 198 16.40 -4.32 9.84
CA VAL A 198 15.43 -4.44 10.93
C VAL A 198 15.93 -5.54 11.87
N VAL A 199 16.05 -5.22 13.15
CA VAL A 199 16.38 -6.18 14.21
C VAL A 199 15.16 -6.33 15.11
N TYR A 200 14.79 -7.56 15.41
CA TYR A 200 13.71 -7.91 16.30
C TYR A 200 14.16 -8.99 17.29
N ASP A 201 13.39 -9.13 18.36
CA ASP A 201 13.56 -10.15 19.38
C ASP A 201 12.57 -11.29 19.10
N SER A 202 13.07 -12.52 18.94
CA SER A 202 12.29 -13.68 18.50
C SER A 202 11.49 -14.37 19.61
N GLU A 203 11.75 -14.04 20.87
CA GLU A 203 10.97 -14.53 22.02
C GLU A 203 9.73 -13.66 22.24
N THR A 204 9.91 -12.34 22.19
CA THR A 204 8.85 -11.34 22.38
C THR A 204 8.08 -11.00 21.10
N GLY A 205 8.66 -11.26 19.92
CA GLY A 205 8.09 -10.91 18.63
C GLY A 205 8.06 -9.40 18.35
N LEU A 206 8.92 -8.62 18.99
CA LEU A 206 8.96 -7.15 18.88
C LEU A 206 10.22 -6.64 18.19
N ILE A 207 10.06 -5.60 17.36
CA ILE A 207 11.17 -4.90 16.71
C ILE A 207 11.99 -4.15 17.78
N THR A 208 13.29 -4.41 17.84
CA THR A 208 14.23 -3.79 18.80
C THR A 208 14.99 -2.61 18.19
N SER A 209 15.31 -2.66 16.89
CA SER A 209 15.86 -1.52 16.15
C SER A 209 15.50 -1.54 14.66
N VAL A 210 15.51 -0.36 14.05
CA VAL A 210 15.39 -0.16 12.59
C VAL A 210 16.46 0.84 12.21
N GLN A 211 17.25 0.51 11.19
CA GLN A 211 18.39 1.31 10.75
C GLN A 211 18.37 1.44 9.23
N GLU A 212 18.74 2.61 8.72
CA GLU A 212 18.91 2.83 7.29
C GLU A 212 20.23 2.24 6.81
N GLY A 213 20.24 1.67 5.61
CA GLY A 213 21.36 0.89 5.09
C GLY A 213 21.34 -0.58 5.51
N LEU A 214 22.17 -1.38 4.83
CA LEU A 214 22.40 -2.78 5.15
C LEU A 214 23.59 -2.88 6.11
N GLN A 215 23.41 -3.54 7.26
CA GLN A 215 24.53 -3.89 8.12
C GLN A 215 25.32 -5.07 7.55
N ALA A 216 26.64 -5.05 7.74
CA ALA A 216 27.51 -6.17 7.39
C ALA A 216 27.19 -7.38 8.26
N LYS A 217 27.21 -8.58 7.68
CA LYS A 217 26.79 -9.83 8.36
C LYS A 217 27.56 -10.06 9.67
N GLU A 218 28.82 -9.68 9.68
CA GLU A 218 29.77 -9.84 10.78
C GLU A 218 29.42 -8.96 12.00
N THR A 219 28.57 -7.93 11.81
CA THR A 219 28.08 -7.04 12.87
C THR A 219 26.75 -7.49 13.49
N ILE A 220 26.09 -8.49 12.90
CA ILE A 220 24.78 -8.98 13.33
C ILE A 220 24.97 -10.16 14.29
N GLN A 221 24.36 -10.10 15.46
CA GLN A 221 24.27 -11.22 16.40
C GLN A 221 22.94 -11.96 16.21
N GLY A 222 22.98 -13.30 16.15
CA GLY A 222 21.81 -14.16 15.99
C GLY A 222 21.60 -14.67 14.56
N GLU A 223 20.41 -15.23 14.31
CA GLU A 223 19.99 -15.63 12.96
C GLU A 223 19.58 -14.40 12.13
N TYR A 224 19.80 -14.45 10.81
CA TYR A 224 19.44 -13.36 9.90
C TYR A 224 18.71 -13.91 8.68
N VAL A 225 17.67 -13.19 8.24
CA VAL A 225 16.97 -13.46 6.99
C VAL A 225 17.38 -12.38 5.99
N LYS A 226 17.96 -12.80 4.86
CA LYS A 226 18.29 -11.88 3.76
C LYS A 226 17.13 -11.82 2.77
N VAL A 227 16.40 -10.72 2.79
CA VAL A 227 15.44 -10.38 1.71
C VAL A 227 16.19 -10.39 0.37
N GLN A 228 15.59 -11.00 -0.64
CA GLN A 228 16.25 -11.20 -1.94
C GLN A 228 16.29 -9.91 -2.77
N LYS A 229 17.23 -9.82 -3.72
CA LYS A 229 17.25 -8.71 -4.69
C LYS A 229 15.94 -8.68 -5.47
N GLY A 230 15.46 -7.48 -5.77
CA GLY A 230 14.18 -7.26 -6.48
C GLY A 230 12.94 -7.25 -5.57
N LYS A 231 13.03 -7.85 -4.37
CA LYS A 231 11.95 -7.88 -3.39
C LYS A 231 12.03 -6.66 -2.44
N VAL A 232 10.91 -6.30 -1.83
CA VAL A 232 10.77 -5.22 -0.83
C VAL A 232 10.21 -5.79 0.47
N LEU A 233 10.81 -5.39 1.59
CA LEU A 233 10.29 -5.65 2.94
C LEU A 233 9.25 -4.59 3.31
N LEU A 234 8.01 -5.01 3.49
CA LEU A 234 6.93 -4.19 4.01
C LEU A 234 6.70 -4.55 5.48
N PRO A 235 6.17 -3.65 6.32
CA PRO A 235 5.50 -4.09 7.53
C PRO A 235 4.28 -4.95 7.17
N GLY A 236 3.87 -5.82 8.08
CA GLY A 236 2.64 -6.61 7.97
C GLY A 236 1.41 -5.73 7.71
N LEU A 237 0.53 -6.15 6.79
CA LEU A 237 -0.64 -5.39 6.36
C LEU A 237 -1.87 -5.67 7.23
N PHE A 238 -2.93 -4.89 7.00
CA PHE A 238 -4.15 -4.85 7.80
C PHE A 238 -5.39 -4.98 6.92
N ASP A 239 -6.44 -5.62 7.44
CA ASP A 239 -7.78 -5.52 6.87
C ASP A 239 -8.83 -5.38 7.97
N CYS A 240 -9.33 -4.16 8.17
CA CYS A 240 -10.31 -3.87 9.19
C CYS A 240 -11.76 -4.21 8.80
N HIS A 241 -12.02 -4.83 7.65
CA HIS A 241 -13.37 -5.21 7.20
C HIS A 241 -13.39 -6.60 6.55
N VAL A 242 -13.51 -7.64 7.38
CA VAL A 242 -13.70 -9.03 6.94
C VAL A 242 -14.88 -9.68 7.65
N HIS A 243 -15.47 -10.72 7.02
CA HIS A 243 -16.52 -11.54 7.59
C HIS A 243 -16.08 -13.01 7.65
N LEU A 244 -15.61 -13.44 8.83
CA LEU A 244 -15.11 -14.80 9.07
C LEU A 244 -16.21 -15.81 9.45
N ASN A 245 -17.47 -15.36 9.59
CA ASN A 245 -18.72 -16.15 9.63
C ASN A 245 -18.80 -17.29 10.67
N GLN A 246 -17.87 -17.37 11.63
CA GLN A 246 -17.78 -18.40 12.65
C GLN A 246 -17.90 -17.77 14.06
N PRO A 247 -18.60 -18.36 15.03
CA PRO A 247 -19.44 -19.58 14.96
C PRO A 247 -20.68 -19.43 14.07
N GLY A 248 -21.43 -20.51 13.88
CA GLY A 248 -22.79 -20.48 13.33
C GLY A 248 -22.92 -20.69 11.82
N ARG A 249 -22.11 -20.01 11.00
CA ARG A 249 -22.10 -20.14 9.53
C ARG A 249 -20.73 -20.57 9.01
N THR A 250 -20.08 -21.49 9.74
CA THR A 250 -18.69 -21.93 9.50
C THR A 250 -18.48 -22.52 8.11
N GLU A 251 -19.53 -22.97 7.42
CA GLU A 251 -19.50 -23.42 6.03
C GLU A 251 -19.36 -22.29 5.00
N TRP A 252 -19.67 -21.03 5.36
CA TRP A 252 -19.45 -19.83 4.53
C TRP A 252 -17.98 -19.40 4.56
N GLU A 253 -17.42 -19.30 5.75
CA GLU A 253 -15.99 -19.07 6.03
C GLU A 253 -15.70 -19.47 7.48
N GLY A 254 -14.42 -19.55 7.86
CA GLY A 254 -14.03 -19.75 9.25
C GLY A 254 -12.71 -19.05 9.58
N PHE A 255 -12.40 -18.96 10.88
CA PHE A 255 -11.20 -18.29 11.37
C PHE A 255 -9.92 -18.85 10.74
N GLN A 256 -9.76 -20.17 10.72
CA GLN A 256 -8.56 -20.81 10.18
C GLN A 256 -8.34 -20.50 8.69
N THR A 257 -9.38 -20.65 7.85
CA THR A 257 -9.28 -20.47 6.39
C THR A 257 -9.22 -18.98 6.00
N GLY A 258 -10.03 -18.12 6.62
CA GLY A 258 -9.97 -16.68 6.37
C GLY A 258 -8.67 -16.03 6.83
N THR A 259 -8.15 -16.37 8.03
CA THR A 259 -6.85 -15.85 8.47
C THR A 259 -5.66 -16.43 7.69
N THR A 260 -5.79 -17.64 7.12
CA THR A 260 -4.83 -18.17 6.14
C THR A 260 -4.85 -17.34 4.86
N ALA A 261 -6.04 -16.98 4.37
CA ALA A 261 -6.18 -16.09 3.21
C ALA A 261 -5.55 -14.72 3.47
N ALA A 262 -5.78 -14.13 4.64
CA ALA A 262 -5.15 -12.88 5.06
C ALA A 262 -3.62 -12.98 5.00
N ILE A 263 -3.03 -13.97 5.70
CA ILE A 263 -1.59 -14.21 5.74
C ILE A 263 -0.99 -14.43 4.34
N SER A 264 -1.67 -15.14 3.44
CA SER A 264 -1.19 -15.38 2.07
C SER A 264 -1.06 -14.11 1.22
N GLY A 265 -1.81 -13.05 1.57
CA GLY A 265 -1.71 -11.72 0.99
C GLY A 265 -0.94 -10.70 1.83
N GLY A 266 -0.17 -11.17 2.82
CA GLY A 266 0.64 -10.30 3.69
C GLY A 266 -0.15 -9.57 4.79
N ILE A 267 -1.44 -9.88 4.96
CA ILE A 267 -2.30 -9.27 5.96
C ILE A 267 -2.11 -10.02 7.28
N THR A 268 -1.36 -9.40 8.20
CA THR A 268 -0.98 -9.96 9.50
C THR A 268 -1.98 -9.67 10.61
N THR A 269 -2.95 -8.78 10.38
CA THR A 269 -4.02 -8.48 11.32
C THR A 269 -5.32 -8.20 10.58
N VAL A 270 -6.42 -8.82 11.03
CA VAL A 270 -7.77 -8.54 10.54
C VAL A 270 -8.69 -8.09 11.67
N ILE A 271 -9.73 -7.31 11.36
CA ILE A 271 -10.83 -7.02 12.29
C ILE A 271 -12.12 -7.60 11.73
N ASP A 272 -12.67 -8.58 12.43
CA ASP A 272 -13.85 -9.32 12.01
C ASP A 272 -15.14 -8.57 12.37
N MET A 273 -16.06 -8.50 11.42
CA MET A 273 -17.37 -7.85 11.56
C MET A 273 -18.27 -8.60 12.55
N PRO A 274 -19.27 -7.91 13.17
CA PRO A 274 -20.08 -8.53 14.22
C PRO A 274 -21.10 -9.55 13.68
N LEU A 275 -21.20 -9.69 12.36
CA LEU A 275 -22.03 -10.60 11.58
C LEU A 275 -21.16 -11.20 10.46
N ASN A 276 -21.45 -12.36 9.86
CA ASN A 276 -22.67 -13.18 9.99
C ASN A 276 -22.49 -14.39 10.92
N SER A 277 -21.59 -14.29 11.90
CA SER A 277 -21.48 -15.31 12.95
C SER A 277 -22.77 -15.40 13.76
N VAL A 278 -23.15 -16.59 14.20
CA VAL A 278 -24.31 -16.85 15.08
C VAL A 278 -23.81 -17.45 16.41
N PRO A 279 -24.02 -16.79 17.55
CA PRO A 279 -24.64 -15.46 17.70
C PRO A 279 -23.76 -14.32 17.13
N PRO A 280 -24.37 -13.19 16.73
CA PRO A 280 -23.64 -11.99 16.33
C PRO A 280 -23.01 -11.29 17.55
N THR A 281 -22.02 -10.45 17.30
CA THR A 281 -21.27 -9.69 18.32
C THR A 281 -22.04 -8.44 18.79
N THR A 282 -23.33 -8.60 19.12
CA THR A 282 -24.22 -7.54 19.64
C THR A 282 -24.37 -7.57 21.16
N THR A 283 -23.81 -8.57 21.83
CA THR A 283 -23.78 -8.74 23.29
C THR A 283 -22.40 -9.20 23.75
N VAL A 284 -22.07 -8.99 25.04
CA VAL A 284 -20.80 -9.51 25.61
C VAL A 284 -20.70 -11.03 25.48
N GLN A 285 -21.80 -11.76 25.67
CA GLN A 285 -21.83 -13.21 25.49
C GLN A 285 -21.48 -13.61 24.05
N GLY A 286 -22.06 -12.94 23.04
CA GLY A 286 -21.74 -13.22 21.63
C GLY A 286 -20.27 -12.98 21.28
N LEU A 287 -19.64 -11.95 21.87
CA LEU A 287 -18.19 -11.74 21.76
C LEU A 287 -17.38 -12.86 22.44
N GLU A 288 -17.75 -13.25 23.66
CA GLU A 288 -17.03 -14.26 24.43
C GLU A 288 -17.12 -15.65 23.78
N GLU A 289 -18.29 -16.02 23.24
CA GLU A 289 -18.49 -17.24 22.45
C GLU A 289 -17.65 -17.24 21.15
N LYS A 290 -17.67 -16.13 20.41
CA LYS A 290 -16.90 -15.96 19.17
C LYS A 290 -15.40 -16.03 19.40
N GLN A 291 -14.91 -15.39 20.47
CA GLN A 291 -13.53 -15.50 20.92
C GLN A 291 -13.17 -16.92 21.39
N ALA A 292 -14.06 -17.62 22.09
CA ALA A 292 -13.83 -19.00 22.50
C ALA A 292 -13.70 -19.95 21.30
N GLU A 293 -14.56 -19.78 20.29
CA GLU A 293 -14.51 -20.56 19.05
C GLU A 293 -13.23 -20.28 18.25
N ALA A 294 -12.85 -19.01 18.08
CA ALA A 294 -11.59 -18.63 17.44
C ALA A 294 -10.35 -19.22 18.15
N ARG A 295 -10.33 -19.24 19.50
CA ARG A 295 -9.28 -19.94 20.27
C ARG A 295 -9.30 -21.45 20.06
N ARG A 296 -10.49 -22.06 19.90
CA ARG A 296 -10.69 -23.51 19.74
C ARG A 296 -10.22 -24.03 18.38
N VAL A 297 -10.45 -23.28 17.31
CA VAL A 297 -10.04 -23.68 15.94
C VAL A 297 -8.69 -23.11 15.51
N GLY A 298 -8.26 -22.03 16.14
CA GLY A 298 -7.01 -21.34 15.86
C GLY A 298 -7.11 -20.22 14.82
N ILE A 299 -6.19 -19.26 14.93
CA ILE A 299 -6.06 -18.09 14.07
C ILE A 299 -4.62 -17.95 13.57
N ASN A 300 -4.44 -17.71 12.28
CA ASN A 300 -3.12 -17.63 11.64
C ASN A 300 -2.61 -16.19 11.47
N SER A 301 -3.51 -15.19 11.50
CA SER A 301 -3.23 -13.76 11.65
C SER A 301 -3.75 -13.30 13.00
N ASP A 302 -3.34 -12.12 13.46
CA ASP A 302 -4.00 -11.47 14.59
C ASP A 302 -5.45 -11.10 14.23
N VAL A 303 -6.35 -11.14 15.22
CA VAL A 303 -7.79 -10.90 15.04
C VAL A 303 -8.33 -9.96 16.10
N GLY A 304 -8.85 -8.81 15.68
CA GLY A 304 -9.75 -7.99 16.50
C GLY A 304 -11.21 -8.19 16.12
N PHE A 305 -12.12 -7.60 16.89
CA PHE A 305 -13.56 -7.74 16.67
C PHE A 305 -14.25 -6.37 16.70
N TRP A 306 -15.21 -6.19 15.79
CA TRP A 306 -16.22 -5.14 15.88
C TRP A 306 -17.39 -5.60 16.76
N GLY A 307 -17.99 -4.67 17.50
CA GLY A 307 -19.31 -4.85 18.08
C GLY A 307 -20.42 -4.49 17.08
N GLY A 308 -21.66 -4.87 17.36
CA GLY A 308 -22.83 -4.46 16.60
C GLY A 308 -23.72 -3.48 17.38
N ILE A 309 -24.27 -2.47 16.70
CA ILE A 309 -25.46 -1.74 17.15
C ILE A 309 -26.66 -2.28 16.36
N VAL A 310 -27.67 -2.73 17.08
CA VAL A 310 -28.98 -3.19 16.57
C VAL A 310 -30.08 -2.59 17.46
N PRO A 311 -31.36 -2.56 17.03
CA PRO A 311 -32.44 -2.04 17.86
C PRO A 311 -32.49 -2.74 19.24
N GLY A 312 -32.47 -1.95 20.31
CA GLY A 312 -32.63 -2.42 21.69
C GLY A 312 -31.38 -2.94 22.41
N ASN A 313 -30.18 -2.96 21.81
CA ASN A 313 -28.96 -3.45 22.48
C ASN A 313 -28.08 -2.37 23.14
N GLN A 314 -28.62 -1.17 23.39
CA GLN A 314 -27.81 -0.03 23.81
C GLN A 314 -27.14 -0.21 25.19
N ASP A 315 -27.69 -1.06 26.07
CA ASP A 315 -27.11 -1.47 27.35
C ASP A 315 -25.82 -2.30 27.21
N GLN A 316 -25.61 -2.94 26.05
CA GLN A 316 -24.43 -3.77 25.78
C GLN A 316 -23.22 -2.97 25.28
N LEU A 317 -23.41 -1.74 24.80
CA LEU A 317 -22.39 -1.01 24.04
C LEU A 317 -21.17 -0.64 24.89
N GLU A 318 -21.35 -0.01 26.05
CA GLU A 318 -20.23 0.25 26.96
C GLU A 318 -19.55 -1.05 27.44
N LEU A 319 -20.33 -2.12 27.67
CA LEU A 319 -19.81 -3.40 28.12
C LEU A 319 -18.92 -4.07 27.06
N LEU A 320 -19.34 -4.03 25.79
CA LEU A 320 -18.56 -4.49 24.64
C LEU A 320 -17.28 -3.66 24.45
N LEU A 321 -17.37 -2.33 24.59
CA LEU A 321 -16.21 -1.45 24.49
C LEU A 321 -15.18 -1.76 25.59
N ASN A 322 -15.64 -1.96 26.83
CA ASN A 322 -14.82 -2.41 27.96
C ASN A 322 -14.27 -3.84 27.80
N ARG A 323 -14.82 -4.65 26.89
CA ARG A 323 -14.30 -5.96 26.48
C ARG A 323 -13.33 -5.90 25.28
N GLY A 324 -13.08 -4.71 24.73
CA GLY A 324 -12.01 -4.47 23.76
C GLY A 324 -12.42 -4.52 22.29
N VAL A 325 -13.72 -4.48 21.95
CA VAL A 325 -14.14 -4.28 20.55
C VAL A 325 -13.61 -2.95 20.02
N LYS A 326 -13.30 -2.88 18.72
CA LYS A 326 -12.66 -1.68 18.12
C LYS A 326 -13.61 -0.52 17.86
N GLY A 327 -14.90 -0.76 17.99
CA GLY A 327 -16.00 0.13 17.64
C GLY A 327 -17.23 -0.69 17.30
N PHE A 328 -18.22 -0.07 16.66
CA PHE A 328 -19.53 -0.66 16.42
C PHE A 328 -19.98 -0.50 14.98
N LYS A 329 -20.32 -1.61 14.31
CA LYS A 329 -20.96 -1.62 12.99
C LYS A 329 -22.49 -1.59 13.13
N CYS A 330 -23.15 -0.89 12.21
CA CYS A 330 -24.60 -0.93 12.01
C CYS A 330 -24.95 -0.84 10.51
N PHE A 331 -26.21 -1.13 10.18
CA PHE A 331 -26.77 -1.03 8.84
C PHE A 331 -28.01 -0.13 8.84
N LEU A 332 -28.08 0.81 7.90
CA LEU A 332 -29.23 1.72 7.73
C LEU A 332 -30.31 1.16 6.76
N ILE A 333 -30.09 -0.04 6.24
CA ILE A 333 -31.01 -0.85 5.43
C ILE A 333 -30.84 -2.32 5.86
N GLU A 334 -31.74 -3.21 5.47
CA GLU A 334 -31.65 -4.64 5.79
C GLU A 334 -30.29 -5.25 5.42
N SER A 335 -29.66 -5.87 6.41
CA SER A 335 -28.35 -6.55 6.31
C SER A 335 -28.39 -7.86 5.51
N GLY A 336 -29.61 -8.36 5.24
CA GLY A 336 -29.86 -9.68 4.65
C GLY A 336 -29.88 -10.83 5.66
N VAL A 337 -29.78 -10.56 6.96
CA VAL A 337 -29.81 -11.58 8.03
C VAL A 337 -30.68 -11.14 9.22
N GLU A 338 -31.58 -12.00 9.70
CA GLU A 338 -32.56 -11.66 10.74
C GLU A 338 -31.92 -11.41 12.11
N GLU A 339 -30.76 -12.02 12.40
CA GLU A 339 -30.03 -11.83 13.66
C GLU A 339 -29.30 -10.48 13.76
N PHE A 340 -29.19 -9.74 12.66
CA PHE A 340 -28.57 -8.42 12.61
C PHE A 340 -29.48 -7.40 11.89
N PRO A 341 -30.64 -7.06 12.46
CA PRO A 341 -31.61 -6.16 11.84
C PRO A 341 -31.06 -4.74 11.69
N CYS A 342 -31.61 -3.99 10.73
CA CYS A 342 -31.22 -2.61 10.49
C CYS A 342 -31.61 -1.66 11.64
N VAL A 343 -30.96 -0.49 11.72
CA VAL A 343 -31.19 0.51 12.77
C VAL A 343 -31.91 1.75 12.22
N SER A 344 -32.86 2.27 13.01
CA SER A 344 -33.49 3.56 12.72
C SER A 344 -32.59 4.74 13.15
N GLU A 345 -32.91 5.97 12.72
CA GLU A 345 -32.26 7.18 13.26
C GLU A 345 -32.40 7.25 14.79
N GLU A 346 -33.52 6.81 15.36
CA GLU A 346 -33.73 6.79 16.81
C GLU A 346 -32.75 5.82 17.52
N ASP A 347 -32.50 4.64 16.94
CA ASP A 347 -31.57 3.65 17.50
C ASP A 347 -30.12 4.13 17.45
N VAL A 348 -29.73 4.78 16.33
CA VAL A 348 -28.40 5.39 16.18
C VAL A 348 -28.24 6.53 17.20
N LEU A 349 -29.24 7.39 17.39
CA LEU A 349 -29.19 8.47 18.37
C LEU A 349 -29.08 7.94 19.82
N LYS A 350 -29.82 6.86 20.17
CA LYS A 350 -29.67 6.20 21.48
C LYS A 350 -28.27 5.62 21.68
N ALA A 351 -27.71 4.96 20.66
CA ALA A 351 -26.35 4.42 20.71
C ALA A 351 -25.29 5.52 20.84
N CYS A 352 -25.44 6.63 20.11
CA CYS A 352 -24.57 7.81 20.25
C CYS A 352 -24.66 8.43 21.64
N HIS A 353 -25.87 8.52 22.21
CA HIS A 353 -26.05 9.06 23.56
C HIS A 353 -25.33 8.23 24.64
N VAL A 354 -25.42 6.89 24.56
CA VAL A 354 -24.70 5.98 25.48
C VAL A 354 -23.19 6.07 25.29
N LEU A 355 -22.70 6.08 24.05
CA LEU A 355 -21.25 6.09 23.78
C LEU A 355 -20.58 7.46 23.99
N GLN A 356 -21.34 8.55 24.14
CA GLN A 356 -20.80 9.92 24.19
C GLN A 356 -19.74 10.09 25.28
N GLY A 357 -18.54 10.57 24.91
CA GLY A 357 -17.39 10.73 25.80
C GLY A 357 -16.36 9.58 25.78
N THR A 358 -16.64 8.46 25.11
CA THR A 358 -15.73 7.30 25.04
C THR A 358 -14.73 7.32 23.87
N ASN A 359 -14.88 8.25 22.92
CA ASN A 359 -14.18 8.25 21.61
C ASN A 359 -14.42 6.97 20.77
N ALA A 360 -15.54 6.27 21.02
CA ALA A 360 -15.95 5.11 20.24
C ALA A 360 -16.14 5.46 18.76
N LEU A 361 -15.88 4.47 17.91
CA LEU A 361 -16.04 4.51 16.46
C LEU A 361 -17.35 3.83 16.07
N ILE A 362 -18.17 4.48 15.25
CA ILE A 362 -19.41 3.91 14.70
C ILE A 362 -19.28 3.82 13.17
N LEU A 363 -19.42 2.59 12.66
CA LEU A 363 -19.27 2.20 11.27
C LEU A 363 -20.66 1.97 10.66
N PHE A 364 -20.92 2.55 9.50
CA PHE A 364 -22.23 2.50 8.84
C PHE A 364 -22.11 1.80 7.49
N HIS A 365 -22.84 0.69 7.31
CA HIS A 365 -23.29 0.34 5.96
C HIS A 365 -24.32 1.41 5.56
N ALA A 366 -23.86 2.35 4.74
CA ALA A 366 -24.57 3.57 4.44
C ALA A 366 -25.42 3.42 3.17
N GLU A 367 -26.47 2.61 3.23
CA GLU A 367 -27.61 2.67 2.29
C GLU A 367 -28.88 2.92 3.12
N LEU A 368 -29.76 3.81 2.67
CA LEU A 368 -31.00 4.16 3.36
C LEU A 368 -32.10 4.44 2.34
N GLU A 369 -33.25 3.78 2.47
CA GLU A 369 -34.41 4.03 1.61
C GLU A 369 -34.93 5.47 1.77
N SER A 370 -35.19 6.11 0.63
CA SER A 370 -35.97 7.35 0.57
C SER A 370 -37.31 7.07 -0.10
N HIS A 371 -38.39 7.72 0.35
CA HIS A 371 -39.78 7.45 -0.09
C HIS A 371 -40.10 7.79 -1.56
N SER A 372 -39.08 7.92 -2.41
CA SER A 372 -39.20 8.26 -3.82
C SER A 372 -37.99 7.75 -4.60
N VAL A 373 -38.09 6.57 -5.22
CA VAL A 373 -38.40 6.51 -6.66
C VAL A 373 -39.13 5.21 -7.02
N VAL A 374 -40.06 5.28 -7.97
CA VAL A 374 -40.48 4.12 -8.79
C VAL A 374 -39.98 4.38 -10.19
N HIS A 375 -39.07 3.56 -10.70
CA HIS A 375 -38.63 3.59 -12.09
C HIS A 375 -39.12 2.33 -12.81
N SER A 376 -39.47 2.46 -14.09
CA SER A 376 -39.73 1.32 -14.97
C SER A 376 -38.43 0.97 -15.70
N TYR A 377 -37.81 -0.13 -15.33
CA TYR A 377 -36.56 -0.66 -15.89
C TYR A 377 -36.76 -2.10 -16.39
N THR A 378 -35.70 -2.69 -16.93
CA THR A 378 -35.65 -4.14 -17.19
C THR A 378 -36.07 -4.90 -15.93
N THR A 379 -36.97 -5.87 -16.10
CA THR A 379 -37.42 -6.76 -15.02
C THR A 379 -36.76 -8.12 -15.07
N ASP A 380 -35.75 -8.32 -15.95
CA ASP A 380 -35.03 -9.59 -16.01
C ASP A 380 -33.97 -9.65 -14.90
N PRO A 381 -34.15 -10.49 -13.87
CA PRO A 381 -33.25 -10.52 -12.73
C PRO A 381 -31.86 -11.10 -13.08
N SER A 382 -31.67 -11.66 -14.27
CA SER A 382 -30.39 -12.19 -14.74
C SER A 382 -29.40 -11.12 -15.22
N HIS A 383 -29.89 -9.90 -15.48
CA HIS A 383 -29.08 -8.75 -15.88
C HIS A 383 -28.60 -7.93 -14.66
N TYR A 384 -27.32 -7.51 -14.67
CA TYR A 384 -26.74 -6.74 -13.57
C TYR A 384 -27.42 -5.38 -13.36
N ASP A 385 -27.78 -4.71 -14.46
CA ASP A 385 -28.52 -3.44 -14.47
C ASP A 385 -29.82 -3.49 -13.64
N THR A 386 -30.54 -4.62 -13.64
CA THR A 386 -31.75 -4.81 -12.82
C THR A 386 -31.43 -4.76 -11.31
N PHE A 387 -30.28 -5.31 -10.91
CA PHE A 387 -29.80 -5.22 -9.53
C PHE A 387 -29.25 -3.82 -9.19
N LEU A 388 -28.50 -3.19 -10.10
CA LEU A 388 -28.01 -1.83 -9.93
C LEU A 388 -29.15 -0.82 -9.71
N HIS A 389 -30.22 -0.95 -10.49
CA HIS A 389 -31.45 -0.15 -10.34
C HIS A 389 -32.18 -0.36 -9.01
N SER A 390 -32.03 -1.53 -8.38
CA SER A 390 -32.56 -1.79 -7.03
C SER A 390 -31.72 -1.16 -5.90
N ARG A 391 -30.48 -0.75 -6.21
CA ARG A 391 -29.52 -0.13 -5.28
C ARG A 391 -28.94 1.17 -5.86
N PRO A 392 -29.80 2.16 -6.17
CA PRO A 392 -29.38 3.40 -6.82
C PRO A 392 -28.50 4.24 -5.88
N PRO A 393 -27.60 5.10 -6.42
CA PRO A 393 -26.76 5.98 -5.61
C PRO A 393 -27.50 6.84 -4.58
N SER A 394 -28.79 7.13 -4.80
CA SER A 394 -29.63 7.89 -3.86
C SER A 394 -29.78 7.23 -2.49
N LEU A 395 -29.61 5.91 -2.37
CA LEU A 395 -29.58 5.21 -1.07
C LEU A 395 -28.35 5.63 -0.26
N GLU A 396 -27.17 5.62 -0.89
CA GLU A 396 -25.91 6.05 -0.28
C GLU A 396 -25.94 7.54 0.09
N ILE A 397 -26.46 8.40 -0.79
CA ILE A 397 -26.58 9.84 -0.53
C ILE A 397 -27.56 10.14 0.62
N SER A 398 -28.64 9.36 0.75
CA SER A 398 -29.62 9.54 1.83
C SER A 398 -29.03 9.14 3.19
N ALA A 399 -28.35 8.00 3.24
CA ALA A 399 -27.63 7.53 4.42
C ALA A 399 -26.51 8.50 4.83
N LEU A 400 -25.70 8.96 3.87
CA LEU A 400 -24.64 9.94 4.11
C LEU A 400 -25.18 11.23 4.75
N ARG A 401 -26.30 11.78 4.25
CA ARG A 401 -26.91 12.99 4.83
C ARG A 401 -27.38 12.81 6.27
N LEU A 402 -27.88 11.62 6.62
CA LEU A 402 -28.22 11.25 7.99
C LEU A 402 -26.96 11.19 8.87
N ILE A 403 -25.92 10.46 8.44
CA ILE A 403 -24.66 10.30 9.16
C ILE A 403 -23.98 11.67 9.38
N LEU A 404 -23.95 12.53 8.35
CA LEU A 404 -23.40 13.90 8.42
C LEU A 404 -24.15 14.83 9.37
N ARG A 405 -25.45 14.57 9.63
CA ARG A 405 -26.22 15.28 10.66
C ARG A 405 -25.86 14.78 12.05
N ILE A 406 -25.86 13.46 12.26
CA ILE A 406 -25.56 12.86 13.56
C ILE A 406 -24.11 13.12 14.00
N ALA A 407 -23.14 13.04 13.08
CA ALA A 407 -21.72 13.26 13.38
C ALA A 407 -21.44 14.69 13.90
N ARG A 408 -22.20 15.69 13.44
CA ARG A 408 -22.15 17.08 13.94
C ARG A 408 -22.75 17.23 15.35
N LEU A 409 -23.71 16.38 15.74
CA LEU A 409 -24.33 16.40 17.07
C LEU A 409 -23.45 15.72 18.14
N TYR A 410 -22.61 14.76 17.76
CA TYR A 410 -21.78 13.97 18.67
C TYR A 410 -20.27 14.10 18.36
N PRO A 411 -19.66 15.30 18.52
CA PRO A 411 -18.26 15.55 18.14
C PRO A 411 -17.22 14.75 18.95
N SER A 412 -17.61 14.15 20.08
CA SER A 412 -16.76 13.26 20.87
C SER A 412 -16.71 11.82 20.35
N LEU A 413 -17.50 11.49 19.33
CA LEU A 413 -17.56 10.16 18.70
C LEU A 413 -16.96 10.23 17.31
N ARG A 414 -16.42 9.10 16.84
CA ARG A 414 -15.88 8.95 15.49
C ARG A 414 -16.91 8.22 14.63
N PHE A 415 -17.08 8.69 13.40
CA PHE A 415 -18.01 8.15 12.42
C PHE A 415 -17.23 7.63 11.22
N HIS A 416 -17.67 6.51 10.67
CA HIS A 416 -17.01 5.88 9.54
C HIS A 416 -18.02 5.32 8.55
N ILE A 417 -17.88 5.70 7.29
CA ILE A 417 -18.64 5.15 6.18
C ILE A 417 -17.83 3.99 5.62
N VAL A 418 -18.35 2.78 5.78
CA VAL A 418 -17.72 1.59 5.20
C VAL A 418 -18.01 1.50 3.70
N HIS A 419 -17.13 0.78 2.98
CA HIS A 419 -17.36 0.29 1.61
C HIS A 419 -18.09 1.29 0.67
N LEU A 420 -17.65 2.55 0.60
CA LEU A 420 -18.30 3.57 -0.23
C LEU A 420 -18.20 3.20 -1.72
N SER A 421 -19.33 3.08 -2.43
CA SER A 421 -19.32 2.72 -3.86
C SER A 421 -19.77 3.84 -4.80
N THR A 422 -20.56 4.84 -4.36
CA THR A 422 -20.89 5.98 -5.24
C THR A 422 -19.93 7.15 -5.13
N ALA A 423 -19.38 7.56 -6.29
CA ALA A 423 -18.64 8.79 -6.44
C ALA A 423 -19.48 10.07 -6.19
N LEU A 424 -20.81 9.98 -6.26
CA LEU A 424 -21.70 11.13 -5.99
C LEU A 424 -21.64 11.57 -4.52
N ALA A 425 -21.12 10.74 -3.61
CA ALA A 425 -20.89 11.07 -2.21
C ALA A 425 -19.66 11.96 -1.99
N ILE A 426 -18.65 11.89 -2.89
CA ILE A 426 -17.35 12.54 -2.75
C ILE A 426 -17.48 14.06 -2.49
N PRO A 427 -18.31 14.84 -3.21
CA PRO A 427 -18.45 16.28 -2.96
C PRO A 427 -19.01 16.59 -1.57
N LEU A 428 -19.98 15.81 -1.08
CA LEU A 428 -20.60 16.00 0.23
C LEU A 428 -19.64 15.67 1.38
N ILE A 429 -18.76 14.69 1.20
CA ILE A 429 -17.69 14.36 2.16
C ILE A 429 -16.66 15.49 2.19
N LYS A 430 -16.25 16.02 1.02
CA LYS A 430 -15.33 17.17 0.92
C LYS A 430 -15.90 18.42 1.58
N GLU A 431 -17.16 18.76 1.29
CA GLU A 431 -17.88 19.90 1.88
C GLU A 431 -17.96 19.76 3.41
N ALA A 432 -18.39 18.61 3.92
CA ALA A 432 -18.48 18.38 5.37
C ALA A 432 -17.11 18.45 6.08
N ARG A 433 -16.04 17.94 5.46
CA ARG A 433 -14.67 18.08 5.99
C ARG A 433 -14.19 19.53 5.97
N ALA A 434 -14.51 20.29 4.92
CA ALA A 434 -14.20 21.72 4.82
C ALA A 434 -14.95 22.56 5.87
N ASP A 435 -16.19 22.17 6.21
CA ASP A 435 -16.97 22.72 7.34
C ASP A 435 -16.40 22.36 8.74
N GLY A 436 -15.32 21.58 8.81
CA GLY A 436 -14.66 21.18 10.05
C GLY A 436 -15.14 19.86 10.67
N LEU A 437 -15.86 19.01 9.92
CA LEU A 437 -16.26 17.67 10.39
C LEU A 437 -15.07 16.68 10.39
N ALA A 438 -14.14 16.89 11.33
CA ALA A 438 -12.92 16.09 11.44
C ALA A 438 -13.13 14.67 12.00
N ASN A 439 -14.30 14.36 12.55
CA ASN A 439 -14.63 13.05 13.13
C ASN A 439 -15.25 12.06 12.13
N LEU A 440 -15.23 12.36 10.82
CA LEU A 440 -15.72 11.46 9.76
C LEU A 440 -14.58 10.88 8.93
N THR A 441 -14.57 9.55 8.82
CA THR A 441 -13.68 8.77 7.94
C THR A 441 -14.49 7.92 6.95
N VAL A 442 -13.83 7.49 5.87
CA VAL A 442 -14.42 6.78 4.74
C VAL A 442 -13.43 5.76 4.20
N GLU A 443 -13.86 4.53 4.03
CA GLU A 443 -13.12 3.51 3.27
C GLU A 443 -13.86 3.17 1.97
N THR A 444 -13.15 2.56 1.03
CA THR A 444 -13.75 1.86 -0.12
C THR A 444 -13.12 0.46 -0.22
N CYS A 445 -13.57 -0.34 -1.18
CA CYS A 445 -13.15 -1.73 -1.32
C CYS A 445 -12.41 -1.97 -2.63
N PHE A 446 -11.51 -2.96 -2.66
CA PHE A 446 -10.77 -3.33 -3.88
C PHE A 446 -11.70 -3.58 -5.09
N HIS A 447 -12.90 -4.14 -4.86
CA HIS A 447 -13.84 -4.40 -5.94
C HIS A 447 -14.42 -3.13 -6.60
N TYR A 448 -14.55 -2.01 -5.87
CA TYR A 448 -14.97 -0.73 -6.48
C TYR A 448 -13.83 0.01 -7.19
N LEU A 449 -12.59 -0.44 -7.02
CA LEU A 449 -11.39 0.13 -7.64
C LEU A 449 -10.83 -0.73 -8.79
N CYS A 450 -11.10 -2.04 -8.80
CA CYS A 450 -10.54 -3.02 -9.74
C CYS A 450 -11.59 -3.73 -10.64
N LEU A 451 -12.88 -3.49 -10.39
CA LEU A 451 -14.00 -4.02 -11.18
C LEU A 451 -14.94 -2.86 -11.55
N ARG A 452 -15.73 -3.07 -12.60
CA ARG A 452 -16.71 -2.13 -13.12
C ARG A 452 -17.90 -2.89 -13.69
N GLU A 453 -19.04 -2.22 -13.80
CA GLU A 453 -20.29 -2.80 -14.32
C GLU A 453 -20.15 -3.39 -15.73
N GLU A 454 -19.41 -2.70 -16.62
CA GLU A 454 -19.31 -3.02 -18.04
C GLU A 454 -18.67 -4.40 -18.33
N ASP A 455 -17.93 -4.94 -17.36
CA ASP A 455 -17.30 -6.27 -17.43
C ASP A 455 -18.21 -7.40 -16.88
N ILE A 456 -19.39 -7.08 -16.33
CA ILE A 456 -20.26 -8.04 -15.61
C ILE A 456 -21.26 -8.70 -16.56
N LEU A 457 -21.05 -10.00 -16.81
CA LEU A 457 -21.92 -10.80 -17.67
C LEU A 457 -23.25 -11.19 -16.99
N ILE A 458 -24.23 -11.59 -17.80
CA ILE A 458 -25.52 -12.14 -17.36
C ILE A 458 -25.28 -13.31 -16.38
N ASN A 459 -25.98 -13.31 -15.25
CA ASN A 459 -25.83 -14.25 -14.13
C ASN A 459 -24.40 -14.38 -13.52
N ALA A 460 -23.50 -13.40 -13.72
CA ALA A 460 -22.19 -13.36 -13.05
C ALA A 460 -22.31 -12.90 -11.58
N THR A 461 -23.11 -13.60 -10.79
CA THR A 461 -23.47 -13.33 -9.38
C THR A 461 -22.29 -13.28 -8.41
N GLN A 462 -21.11 -13.78 -8.77
CA GLN A 462 -19.86 -13.58 -8.01
C GLN A 462 -19.45 -12.10 -7.91
N PHE A 463 -19.98 -11.23 -8.77
CA PHE A 463 -19.83 -9.77 -8.71
C PHE A 463 -20.90 -9.07 -7.85
N LYS A 464 -21.95 -9.78 -7.39
CA LYS A 464 -23.00 -9.18 -6.55
C LYS A 464 -22.45 -8.85 -5.15
N CYS A 465 -22.51 -7.58 -4.78
CA CYS A 465 -22.28 -7.02 -3.43
C CYS A 465 -23.22 -5.82 -3.21
N CYS A 466 -23.41 -5.42 -1.96
CA CYS A 466 -24.21 -4.24 -1.58
C CYS A 466 -23.34 -3.30 -0.73
N PRO A 467 -23.11 -2.04 -1.13
CA PRO A 467 -23.56 -1.39 -2.37
C PRO A 467 -23.03 -2.06 -3.65
N PRO A 468 -23.66 -1.85 -4.82
CA PRO A 468 -23.24 -2.46 -6.08
C PRO A 468 -21.93 -1.86 -6.62
N ILE A 469 -21.25 -2.64 -7.45
CA ILE A 469 -20.19 -2.15 -8.36
C ILE A 469 -20.88 -1.26 -9.41
N ARG A 470 -20.21 -0.20 -9.85
CA ARG A 470 -20.77 0.81 -10.77
C ARG A 470 -19.85 0.96 -12.00
N ASP A 471 -20.21 1.85 -12.90
CA ASP A 471 -19.48 2.13 -14.15
C ASP A 471 -18.01 2.57 -13.98
N GLU A 472 -17.26 2.57 -15.08
CA GLU A 472 -15.86 3.00 -15.14
C GLU A 472 -15.69 4.47 -14.70
N ALA A 473 -16.66 5.35 -14.96
CA ALA A 473 -16.59 6.77 -14.58
C ALA A 473 -16.63 6.96 -13.06
N ASN A 474 -17.51 6.24 -12.39
CA ASN A 474 -17.61 6.16 -10.94
C ASN A 474 -16.33 5.56 -10.34
N ARG A 475 -15.85 4.44 -10.91
CA ARG A 475 -14.59 3.79 -10.51
C ARG A 475 -13.40 4.75 -10.57
N GLN A 476 -13.21 5.48 -11.66
CA GLN A 476 -12.12 6.48 -11.78
C GLN A 476 -12.27 7.64 -10.79
N ALA A 477 -13.50 8.06 -10.48
CA ALA A 477 -13.73 9.09 -9.48
C ALA A 477 -13.42 8.60 -8.05
N LEU A 478 -13.72 7.34 -7.70
CA LEU A 478 -13.28 6.72 -6.44
C LEU A 478 -11.75 6.61 -6.36
N LEU A 479 -11.08 6.18 -7.43
CA LEU A 479 -9.61 6.18 -7.51
C LEU A 479 -9.03 7.59 -7.31
N GLY A 480 -9.66 8.62 -7.88
CA GLY A 480 -9.31 10.02 -7.65
C GLY A 480 -9.47 10.46 -6.18
N ALA A 481 -10.58 10.10 -5.54
CA ALA A 481 -10.83 10.40 -4.14
C ALA A 481 -9.94 9.64 -3.15
N LEU A 482 -9.43 8.46 -3.52
CA LEU A 482 -8.40 7.77 -2.74
C LEU A 482 -7.05 8.49 -2.86
N LEU A 483 -6.69 8.94 -4.06
CA LEU A 483 -5.44 9.67 -4.33
C LEU A 483 -5.39 11.04 -3.65
N ASP A 484 -6.51 11.78 -3.62
CA ASP A 484 -6.60 13.10 -2.98
C ASP A 484 -6.87 13.05 -1.45
N GLY A 485 -7.12 11.85 -0.90
CA GLY A 485 -7.34 11.63 0.53
C GLY A 485 -8.77 11.91 1.02
N THR A 486 -9.75 12.03 0.12
CA THR A 486 -11.18 12.07 0.51
C THR A 486 -11.67 10.70 0.99
N ILE A 487 -11.20 9.63 0.37
CA ILE A 487 -11.30 8.27 0.88
C ILE A 487 -9.99 7.99 1.63
N ASP A 488 -10.09 7.60 2.89
CA ASP A 488 -8.93 7.51 3.77
C ASP A 488 -8.09 6.26 3.48
N TYR A 489 -8.72 5.11 3.20
CA TYR A 489 -8.05 3.83 2.97
C TYR A 489 -8.93 2.80 2.22
N VAL A 490 -8.36 1.60 1.94
CA VAL A 490 -9.02 0.53 1.16
C VAL A 490 -9.00 -0.80 1.91
N VAL A 491 -10.14 -1.49 1.96
CA VAL A 491 -10.34 -2.81 2.62
C VAL A 491 -10.81 -3.87 1.63
N SER A 492 -10.89 -5.15 2.05
CA SER A 492 -11.49 -6.17 1.19
C SER A 492 -13.01 -6.16 1.18
N ASP A 493 -13.65 -5.93 2.34
CA ASP A 493 -15.02 -6.41 2.61
C ASP A 493 -15.15 -7.87 2.13
N HIS A 494 -14.31 -8.72 2.73
CA HIS A 494 -14.34 -10.15 2.44
C HIS A 494 -15.62 -10.76 2.99
N SER A 495 -16.62 -10.87 2.11
CA SER A 495 -17.97 -11.33 2.40
C SER A 495 -18.31 -12.62 1.64
N PRO A 496 -17.67 -13.76 1.96
CA PRO A 496 -17.90 -15.05 1.30
C PRO A 496 -19.20 -15.71 1.78
N CYS A 497 -19.71 -16.64 0.96
CA CYS A 497 -20.79 -17.56 1.30
C CYS A 497 -20.57 -18.92 0.61
N VAL A 498 -21.42 -19.91 0.89
CA VAL A 498 -21.41 -21.17 0.13
C VAL A 498 -21.75 -20.95 -1.36
N PRO A 499 -21.16 -21.72 -2.30
CA PRO A 499 -21.38 -21.53 -3.74
C PRO A 499 -22.85 -21.65 -4.17
N GLU A 500 -23.65 -22.42 -3.43
CA GLU A 500 -25.09 -22.61 -3.64
C GLU A 500 -25.84 -21.27 -3.59
N LEU A 501 -25.49 -20.40 -2.65
CA LEU A 501 -26.10 -19.07 -2.49
C LEU A 501 -25.64 -18.07 -3.56
N LYS A 502 -24.64 -18.41 -4.37
CA LYS A 502 -24.27 -17.65 -5.57
C LYS A 502 -24.95 -18.18 -6.84
N LYS A 503 -25.71 -19.28 -6.81
CA LYS A 503 -26.41 -19.77 -8.02
C LYS A 503 -27.68 -18.96 -8.29
N GLY A 504 -28.11 -18.94 -9.56
CA GLY A 504 -29.31 -18.23 -9.98
C GLY A 504 -29.01 -16.87 -10.60
N ASN A 505 -29.77 -15.86 -10.20
CA ASN A 505 -29.80 -14.53 -10.81
C ASN A 505 -29.35 -13.43 -9.82
N PHE A 506 -29.22 -12.19 -10.27
CA PHE A 506 -28.71 -11.09 -9.43
C PHE A 506 -29.69 -10.61 -8.35
N MET A 507 -30.98 -10.92 -8.42
CA MET A 507 -31.92 -10.56 -7.35
C MET A 507 -31.86 -11.58 -6.21
N ASP A 508 -31.84 -12.87 -6.52
CA ASP A 508 -31.91 -13.96 -5.53
C ASP A 508 -30.56 -14.34 -4.89
N ALA A 509 -29.45 -14.19 -5.63
CA ALA A 509 -28.13 -14.60 -5.12
C ALA A 509 -27.66 -13.76 -3.91
N TRP A 510 -26.83 -14.34 -3.05
CA TRP A 510 -26.25 -13.62 -1.90
C TRP A 510 -25.28 -12.51 -2.33
N GLY A 511 -25.34 -11.37 -1.65
CA GLY A 511 -24.44 -10.22 -1.87
C GLY A 511 -23.17 -10.32 -1.02
N GLY A 512 -22.00 -10.19 -1.65
CA GLY A 512 -20.69 -10.21 -0.99
C GLY A 512 -19.59 -10.67 -1.95
N VAL A 513 -18.39 -10.08 -1.85
CA VAL A 513 -17.24 -10.39 -2.71
C VAL A 513 -16.14 -11.12 -1.91
N SER A 514 -15.60 -12.20 -2.48
CA SER A 514 -14.46 -12.91 -1.90
C SER A 514 -13.15 -12.45 -2.54
N GLY A 515 -12.30 -11.76 -1.77
CA GLY A 515 -11.00 -11.26 -2.25
C GLY A 515 -9.88 -11.20 -1.21
N LEU A 516 -10.08 -11.75 0.00
CA LEU A 516 -9.05 -11.74 1.04
C LEU A 516 -7.79 -12.47 0.57
N GLY A 517 -6.64 -11.87 0.83
CA GLY A 517 -5.34 -12.33 0.30
C GLY A 517 -4.95 -11.74 -1.06
N LEU A 518 -5.87 -11.17 -1.83
CA LEU A 518 -5.57 -10.59 -3.16
C LEU A 518 -5.35 -9.07 -3.12
N GLY A 519 -5.76 -8.38 -2.04
CA GLY A 519 -5.86 -6.92 -1.99
C GLY A 519 -4.60 -6.14 -2.37
N LEU A 520 -3.42 -6.59 -1.90
CA LEU A 520 -2.15 -5.92 -2.21
C LEU A 520 -1.84 -5.97 -3.71
N SER A 521 -1.94 -7.16 -4.30
CA SER A 521 -1.74 -7.38 -5.74
C SER A 521 -2.80 -6.65 -6.57
N LEU A 522 -4.07 -6.64 -6.14
CA LEU A 522 -5.15 -5.90 -6.79
C LEU A 522 -4.87 -4.40 -6.84
N LEU A 523 -4.62 -3.77 -5.69
CA LEU A 523 -4.39 -2.32 -5.61
C LEU A 523 -3.06 -1.91 -6.26
N TRP A 524 -2.03 -2.76 -6.19
CA TRP A 524 -0.77 -2.53 -6.88
C TRP A 524 -0.90 -2.64 -8.40
N THR A 525 -1.68 -3.61 -8.92
CA THR A 525 -1.98 -3.72 -10.36
C THR A 525 -2.60 -2.44 -10.92
N GLU A 526 -3.52 -1.80 -10.17
CA GLU A 526 -4.20 -0.58 -10.62
C GLU A 526 -3.38 0.71 -10.47
N LEU A 527 -2.42 0.75 -9.54
CA LEU A 527 -1.77 2.00 -9.11
C LEU A 527 -0.23 1.99 -9.13
N ALA A 528 0.46 0.91 -9.51
CA ALA A 528 1.93 0.83 -9.51
C ALA A 528 2.63 1.98 -10.27
N ASP A 529 2.04 2.44 -11.37
CA ASP A 529 2.57 3.54 -12.19
C ASP A 529 2.13 4.94 -11.71
N ARG A 530 1.29 5.01 -10.66
CA ARG A 530 0.68 6.25 -10.14
C ARG A 530 1.09 6.59 -8.72
N VAL A 531 1.49 5.62 -7.89
CA VAL A 531 1.82 5.82 -6.47
C VAL A 531 3.06 5.03 -6.04
N SER A 532 3.70 5.46 -4.95
CA SER A 532 4.74 4.65 -4.32
C SER A 532 4.14 3.47 -3.55
N LEU A 533 4.91 2.38 -3.43
CA LEU A 533 4.51 1.21 -2.64
C LEU A 533 4.24 1.57 -1.16
N GLY A 534 4.93 2.57 -0.60
CA GLY A 534 4.66 3.08 0.74
C GLY A 534 3.26 3.71 0.89
N LYS A 535 2.73 4.33 -0.17
CA LYS A 535 1.35 4.85 -0.17
C LYS A 535 0.31 3.74 -0.16
N VAL A 536 0.60 2.60 -0.80
CA VAL A 536 -0.22 1.38 -0.71
C VAL A 536 -0.16 0.77 0.69
N VAL A 537 1.03 0.70 1.31
CA VAL A 537 1.19 0.25 2.72
C VAL A 537 0.43 1.15 3.71
N ASP A 538 0.31 2.45 3.43
CA ASP A 538 -0.51 3.37 4.23
C ASP A 538 -2.00 3.00 4.16
N TRP A 539 -2.56 2.85 2.96
CA TRP A 539 -3.96 2.51 2.73
C TRP A 539 -4.32 1.06 3.15
N MET A 540 -3.38 0.13 3.04
CA MET A 540 -3.59 -1.28 3.39
C MET A 540 -3.01 -1.67 4.75
N GLY A 541 -2.71 -0.69 5.60
CA GLY A 541 -1.97 -0.94 6.83
C GLY A 541 -2.06 0.20 7.82
N ARG A 542 -1.17 1.17 7.68
CA ARG A 542 -0.93 2.20 8.72
C ARG A 542 -2.20 2.95 9.11
N LEU A 543 -3.01 3.38 8.14
CA LEU A 543 -4.22 4.17 8.38
C LEU A 543 -5.34 3.34 9.01
N GLN A 544 -5.45 2.06 8.66
CA GLN A 544 -6.40 1.13 9.28
C GLN A 544 -5.99 0.80 10.73
N ALA A 545 -4.71 0.55 10.97
CA ALA A 545 -4.19 0.33 12.32
C ALA A 545 -4.41 1.55 13.22
N GLU A 546 -4.28 2.76 12.68
CA GLU A 546 -4.61 4.01 13.40
C GLU A 546 -6.09 4.14 13.72
N GLN A 547 -6.97 3.84 12.77
CA GLN A 547 -8.42 3.86 12.96
C GLN A 547 -8.89 2.99 14.16
N VAL A 548 -8.22 1.86 14.40
CA VAL A 548 -8.57 0.90 15.48
C VAL A 548 -7.68 0.98 16.72
N GLY A 549 -6.84 2.00 16.86
CA GLY A 549 -6.02 2.23 18.07
C GLY A 549 -4.76 1.37 18.19
N LEU A 550 -4.25 0.86 17.08
CA LEU A 550 -3.03 0.04 16.96
C LEU A 550 -1.86 0.79 16.28
N GLN A 551 -1.97 2.11 16.09
CA GLN A 551 -0.92 2.96 15.56
C GLN A 551 0.40 2.81 16.33
N GLY A 552 1.51 2.68 15.60
CA GLY A 552 2.83 2.49 16.19
C GLY A 552 3.10 1.07 16.74
N LYS A 553 2.09 0.17 16.76
CA LYS A 553 2.22 -1.23 17.21
C LYS A 553 2.13 -2.23 16.05
N LYS A 554 1.25 -1.97 15.08
CA LYS A 554 1.07 -2.75 13.84
C LYS A 554 1.38 -1.89 12.62
N CYS A 555 1.61 -2.55 11.47
CA CYS A 555 1.78 -1.91 10.16
C CYS A 555 2.88 -0.85 10.08
N VAL A 556 3.97 -1.01 10.85
CA VAL A 556 5.05 -0.04 10.90
C VAL A 556 6.38 -0.69 11.31
N LEU A 557 7.44 -0.42 10.54
CA LEU A 557 8.80 -0.81 10.91
C LEU A 557 9.36 0.22 11.90
N LYS A 558 9.15 -0.01 13.20
CA LYS A 558 9.59 0.87 14.29
C LYS A 558 9.89 0.07 15.56
N ARG A 559 10.89 0.49 16.33
CA ARG A 559 11.17 -0.09 17.67
C ARG A 559 9.91 -0.11 18.54
N GLY A 560 9.60 -1.27 19.11
CA GLY A 560 8.43 -1.53 19.95
C GLY A 560 7.16 -1.95 19.20
N ALA A 561 7.15 -1.91 17.86
CA ALA A 561 6.10 -2.53 17.05
C ALA A 561 6.30 -4.05 16.95
N ALA A 562 5.24 -4.76 16.57
CA ALA A 562 5.31 -6.18 16.26
C ALA A 562 6.25 -6.44 15.08
N ALA A 563 6.99 -7.55 15.12
CA ALA A 563 7.86 -8.03 14.06
C ALA A 563 7.06 -8.71 12.93
N ASP A 564 6.05 -8.00 12.45
CA ASP A 564 5.16 -8.43 11.38
C ASP A 564 5.70 -7.90 10.06
N PHE A 565 6.00 -8.78 9.11
CA PHE A 565 6.69 -8.43 7.88
C PHE A 565 6.08 -9.10 6.65
N VAL A 566 6.14 -8.43 5.51
CA VAL A 566 5.83 -9.01 4.19
C VAL A 566 7.06 -8.87 3.30
N VAL A 567 7.49 -9.96 2.67
CA VAL A 567 8.43 -9.91 1.55
C VAL A 567 7.60 -9.91 0.27
N PHE A 568 7.63 -8.78 -0.44
CA PHE A 568 6.82 -8.55 -1.63
C PHE A 568 7.72 -8.44 -2.87
N ASP A 569 7.41 -9.18 -3.93
CA ASP A 569 7.90 -8.88 -5.26
C ASP A 569 6.90 -7.91 -5.91
N PRO A 570 7.28 -6.65 -6.24
CA PRO A 570 6.34 -5.72 -6.86
C PRO A 570 6.01 -6.03 -8.33
N GLU A 571 6.68 -6.98 -8.97
CA GLU A 571 6.59 -7.15 -10.42
C GLU A 571 6.27 -8.55 -10.90
N GLN A 572 6.41 -9.54 -10.03
CA GLN A 572 5.96 -10.89 -10.35
C GLN A 572 4.46 -10.86 -10.67
N GLU A 573 4.16 -11.09 -11.95
CA GLU A 573 2.80 -11.26 -12.44
C GLU A 573 2.34 -12.70 -12.18
N PHE A 574 1.06 -12.87 -11.84
CA PHE A 574 0.42 -14.17 -11.68
C PHE A 574 -1.06 -14.10 -12.03
N GLU A 575 -1.63 -15.21 -12.50
CA GLU A 575 -3.07 -15.32 -12.73
C GLU A 575 -3.79 -15.76 -11.44
N VAL A 576 -4.95 -15.17 -11.14
CA VAL A 576 -5.81 -15.62 -10.05
C VAL A 576 -6.54 -16.90 -10.48
N THR A 577 -6.09 -18.05 -9.98
CA THR A 577 -6.70 -19.35 -10.22
C THR A 577 -7.33 -19.89 -8.94
N LEU A 578 -8.11 -20.99 -9.03
CA LEU A 578 -8.59 -21.67 -7.83
C LEU A 578 -7.45 -22.07 -6.88
N ASP A 579 -6.25 -22.34 -7.40
CA ASP A 579 -5.10 -22.76 -6.61
C ASP A 579 -4.31 -21.60 -5.98
N THR A 580 -4.60 -20.34 -6.33
CA THR A 580 -4.09 -19.16 -5.59
C THR A 580 -5.04 -18.74 -4.47
N LEU A 581 -6.34 -19.03 -4.58
CA LEU A 581 -7.32 -18.72 -3.53
C LEU A 581 -7.12 -19.60 -2.28
N ARG A 582 -7.11 -18.96 -1.10
CA ARG A 582 -6.87 -19.60 0.22
C ARG A 582 -8.06 -19.52 1.19
N PHE A 583 -9.05 -18.68 0.91
CA PHE A 583 -10.34 -18.68 1.61
C PHE A 583 -11.18 -19.91 1.21
N LYS A 584 -12.17 -20.25 2.03
CA LYS A 584 -12.86 -21.56 2.01
C LYS A 584 -13.65 -21.79 0.74
N ASN A 585 -14.54 -20.86 0.41
CA ASN A 585 -15.40 -20.96 -0.76
C ASN A 585 -14.81 -20.16 -1.91
N LYS A 586 -14.17 -20.86 -2.86
CA LYS A 586 -13.38 -20.32 -3.97
C LYS A 586 -14.22 -19.68 -5.10
N VAL A 587 -15.26 -18.92 -4.74
CA VAL A 587 -16.09 -18.13 -5.66
C VAL A 587 -15.63 -16.68 -5.57
N SER A 588 -15.07 -16.14 -6.65
CA SER A 588 -14.48 -14.80 -6.68
C SER A 588 -14.64 -14.15 -8.05
N PRO A 589 -14.92 -12.83 -8.14
CA PRO A 589 -14.95 -12.11 -9.41
C PRO A 589 -13.56 -11.87 -10.02
N TYR A 590 -12.49 -12.19 -9.28
CA TYR A 590 -11.11 -11.98 -9.71
C TYR A 590 -10.52 -13.18 -10.47
N LEU A 591 -11.20 -14.33 -10.52
CA LEU A 591 -10.71 -15.53 -11.24
C LEU A 591 -10.40 -15.21 -12.71
N GLY A 592 -9.22 -15.63 -13.18
CA GLY A 592 -8.72 -15.38 -14.53
C GLY A 592 -8.12 -13.98 -14.75
N LYS A 593 -8.11 -13.09 -13.74
CA LYS A 593 -7.36 -11.83 -13.83
C LYS A 593 -5.87 -12.08 -13.59
N THR A 594 -5.02 -11.52 -14.44
CA THR A 594 -3.59 -11.37 -14.17
C THR A 594 -3.38 -10.20 -13.22
N LEU A 595 -2.70 -10.42 -12.12
CA LEU A 595 -2.32 -9.40 -11.14
C LEU A 595 -0.81 -9.23 -11.13
N LYS A 596 -0.37 -7.99 -10.92
CA LYS A 596 1.03 -7.60 -10.75
C LYS A 596 1.37 -7.49 -9.28
N GLY A 597 2.52 -8.08 -8.93
CA GLY A 597 3.13 -8.00 -7.62
C GLY A 597 2.61 -9.09 -6.68
N LYS A 598 3.52 -9.92 -6.16
CA LYS A 598 3.22 -11.13 -5.38
C LYS A 598 3.81 -11.08 -3.97
N VAL A 599 3.02 -11.52 -2.99
CA VAL A 599 3.54 -11.82 -1.65
C VAL A 599 4.31 -13.12 -1.67
N GLU A 600 5.60 -13.02 -1.36
CA GLU A 600 6.55 -14.14 -1.41
C GLU A 600 6.80 -14.71 -0.01
N GLN A 601 6.72 -13.90 1.05
CA GLN A 601 6.76 -14.41 2.42
C GLN A 601 5.94 -13.50 3.35
N THR A 602 5.34 -14.09 4.38
CA THR A 602 4.70 -13.35 5.48
C THR A 602 5.25 -13.83 6.82
N TYR A 603 5.59 -12.88 7.67
CA TYR A 603 6.06 -13.10 9.03
C TYR A 603 5.08 -12.48 10.02
N LEU A 604 4.79 -13.20 11.10
CA LEU A 604 3.94 -12.74 12.20
C LEU A 604 4.70 -12.92 13.53
N GLY A 605 4.87 -11.85 14.30
CA GLY A 605 5.67 -11.88 15.53
C GLY A 605 7.11 -12.39 15.31
N GLY A 606 7.71 -12.10 14.16
CA GLY A 606 9.04 -12.53 13.75
C GLY A 606 9.13 -13.95 13.16
N ARG A 607 8.04 -14.74 13.18
CA ARG A 607 8.03 -16.11 12.67
C ARG A 607 7.55 -16.14 11.22
N LEU A 608 8.29 -16.82 10.35
CA LEU A 608 7.82 -17.13 8.99
C LEU A 608 6.56 -18.01 9.10
N VAL A 609 5.42 -17.50 8.62
CA VAL A 609 4.12 -18.21 8.63
C VAL A 609 3.64 -18.55 7.21
N TRP A 610 4.23 -17.95 6.18
CA TRP A 610 3.90 -18.20 4.77
C TRP A 610 5.15 -18.11 3.90
N ASP A 611 5.40 -19.10 3.05
CA ASP A 611 6.61 -19.19 2.20
C ASP A 611 6.42 -18.77 0.74
N GLY A 612 5.24 -18.24 0.39
CA GLY A 612 4.88 -17.84 -0.96
C GLY A 612 3.98 -18.84 -1.69
N ASN A 613 3.76 -20.03 -1.13
CA ASN A 613 2.85 -21.05 -1.65
C ASN A 613 1.96 -21.69 -0.57
N ASP A 614 2.54 -21.94 0.62
CA ASP A 614 1.94 -22.67 1.73
C ASP A 614 2.22 -22.05 3.10
N MET A 615 1.42 -22.47 4.09
CA MET A 615 1.63 -22.10 5.50
C MET A 615 2.84 -22.83 6.08
N VAL A 616 3.68 -22.11 6.81
CA VAL A 616 4.92 -22.63 7.41
C VAL A 616 4.72 -22.98 8.89
N GLY A 617 5.19 -24.16 9.28
CA GLY A 617 5.07 -24.70 10.64
C GLY A 617 3.78 -25.49 10.91
N SER A 618 3.69 -26.13 12.07
CA SER A 618 2.47 -26.83 12.48
C SER A 618 1.36 -25.84 12.80
N TRP A 619 0.22 -25.97 12.12
CA TRP A 619 -1.06 -25.26 12.32
C TRP A 619 -1.46 -25.10 13.80
N THR A 620 -0.89 -24.10 14.48
CA THR A 620 -1.08 -23.88 15.93
C THR A 620 -1.08 -22.39 16.24
N SER A 621 -2.20 -21.73 15.93
CA SER A 621 -2.61 -20.43 16.46
C SER A 621 -1.48 -19.40 16.57
N SER A 622 -0.89 -18.99 15.44
CA SER A 622 0.19 -17.99 15.42
C SER A 622 -0.29 -16.59 15.76
N GLY A 623 -1.58 -16.30 15.55
CA GLY A 623 -2.18 -15.00 15.86
C GLY A 623 -2.68 -14.87 17.30
N VAL A 624 -2.79 -13.63 17.75
CA VAL A 624 -3.40 -13.24 19.03
C VAL A 624 -4.63 -12.33 18.81
N PHE A 625 -5.41 -12.12 19.86
CA PHE A 625 -6.43 -11.07 19.85
C PHE A 625 -5.82 -9.70 20.17
N VAL A 626 -6.19 -8.70 19.38
CA VAL A 626 -5.61 -7.33 19.41
C VAL A 626 -6.61 -6.28 19.84
#